data_AF-A0A397Q636-F1
#
_entry.id   AF-A0A397Q636-F1
#
_cell.length_a   1.000
_cell.length_b   1.000
_cell.length_c   1.000
_cell.angle_alpha   90.00
_cell.angle_beta   90.00
_cell.angle_gamma   90.00
#
_symmetry.space_group_name_H-M   'P 1'
#
loop_
_entity.id
_entity.type
_entity.pdbx_description
1 polymer ?
#
loop_
_entity_poly.entity_id
_entity_poly.type
_entity_poly.pdbx_seq_one_letter_code
_entity_poly.pdbx_strand_id
1 'polypeptide(L)'
;MLHKILTVRVNLALVFLGAFSVMLLIKLTSLLPAQYYFSFSKLVSGDRGPFLVDPPSVSGAKLCELLRRNRISSEDLQTVEIDCNQNMLAGQSESAATGPRFSPQEIDAIYNSVLVNSGSLQERSQQLAYRFRLTPMTGEELEEILTRAQSVDAAVKAISLRYSYQVNQGIEQPLRQNVEQLLAALPEPAYTGATRERLSLPPLNENEQARLRAAHSAFIEAINTRIGQASPPPVRKSDLDGFVENAWGKYDLSAKITEHHAAPMKAVIDSTLTNAVAAQGLQLRSSDELQQVVFTELSAAGLRDYAASALIRLAAVLLFGIVAGIAFGRHEFVSISVAAALAAFLLSWPLMLMWENLVDPRWNDQRPLFLVFYGVYILSFYFTARFGAVIGALIRRGVMRRSEPLLTTAGNSAAANAVTFRDFIINLGASVFINIAVYATNMVIPLTAAVT
;
A
#
# COMPACT_ATOMS: atom_id res chain seq x y z
N MET A 1 -25.20 51.45 6.38
CA MET A 1 -25.26 50.51 5.23
C MET A 1 -23.93 50.45 4.48
N LEU A 2 -23.33 51.60 4.11
CA LEU A 2 -22.04 51.67 3.39
C LEU A 2 -20.87 50.94 4.08
N HIS A 3 -20.74 51.06 5.41
CA HIS A 3 -19.70 50.37 6.17
C HIS A 3 -19.81 48.84 6.07
N LYS A 4 -21.02 48.27 6.17
CA LYS A 4 -21.25 46.82 6.01
C LYS A 4 -20.87 46.34 4.61
N ILE A 5 -21.17 47.12 3.56
CA ILE A 5 -20.79 46.79 2.18
C ILE A 5 -19.27 46.82 2.01
N LEU A 6 -18.60 47.81 2.61
CA LEU A 6 -17.13 47.91 2.57
C LEU A 6 -16.47 46.73 3.29
N THR A 7 -16.96 46.34 4.48
CA THR A 7 -16.46 45.17 5.22
C THR A 7 -16.64 43.89 4.42
N VAL A 8 -17.80 43.68 3.79
CA VAL A 8 -18.03 42.49 2.95
C VAL A 8 -17.05 42.44 1.76
N ARG A 9 -16.76 43.58 1.12
CA ARG A 9 -15.80 43.64 -0.01
C ARG A 9 -14.38 43.33 0.43
N VAL A 10 -13.95 43.87 1.57
CA VAL A 10 -12.60 43.62 2.12
C VAL A 10 -12.44 42.15 2.49
N ASN A 11 -13.44 41.54 3.10
CA ASN A 11 -13.39 40.12 3.49
C ASN A 11 -13.34 39.22 2.26
N LEU A 12 -14.11 39.52 1.21
CA LEU A 12 -14.10 38.76 -0.03
C LEU A 12 -12.75 38.86 -0.74
N ALA A 13 -12.19 40.08 -0.84
CA ALA A 13 -10.87 40.29 -1.42
C ALA A 13 -9.77 39.54 -0.65
N LEU A 14 -9.81 39.57 0.69
CA LEU A 14 -8.89 38.84 1.54
C LEU A 14 -9.01 37.32 1.35
N VAL A 15 -10.23 36.80 1.20
CA VAL A 15 -10.46 35.37 0.94
C VAL A 15 -9.82 34.95 -0.39
N PHE A 16 -10.08 35.65 -1.48
CA PHE A 16 -9.57 35.27 -2.81
C PHE A 16 -8.08 35.53 -2.98
N LEU A 17 -7.58 36.70 -2.58
CA LEU A 17 -6.14 37.01 -2.64
C LEU A 17 -5.35 36.13 -1.68
N GLY A 18 -5.92 35.83 -0.50
CA GLY A 18 -5.34 34.90 0.46
C GLY A 18 -5.27 33.48 -0.09
N ALA A 19 -6.36 32.98 -0.69
CA ALA A 19 -6.38 31.67 -1.31
C ALA A 19 -5.33 31.55 -2.43
N PHE A 20 -5.25 32.55 -3.31
CA PHE A 20 -4.25 32.62 -4.36
C PHE A 20 -2.81 32.63 -3.79
N SER A 21 -2.57 33.41 -2.74
CA SER A 21 -1.26 33.48 -2.08
C SER A 21 -0.84 32.14 -1.46
N VAL A 22 -1.77 31.46 -0.78
CA VAL A 22 -1.53 30.13 -0.22
C VAL A 22 -1.25 29.11 -1.33
N MET A 23 -2.02 29.13 -2.41
CA MET A 23 -1.78 28.25 -3.57
C MET A 23 -0.40 28.49 -4.19
N LEU A 24 0.01 29.76 -4.36
CA LEU A 24 1.33 30.12 -4.88
C LEU A 24 2.44 29.59 -3.97
N LEU A 25 2.34 29.84 -2.66
CA LEU A 25 3.33 29.37 -1.68
C LEU A 25 3.44 27.84 -1.67
N ILE A 26 2.31 27.14 -1.76
CA ILE A 26 2.31 25.68 -1.86
C ILE A 26 2.92 25.21 -3.18
N LYS A 27 2.61 25.88 -4.30
CA LYS A 27 3.25 25.56 -5.58
C LYS A 27 4.76 25.78 -5.54
N LEU A 28 5.25 26.79 -4.82
CA LEU A 28 6.69 26.96 -4.61
C LEU A 28 7.32 25.79 -3.83
N THR A 29 6.55 25.10 -2.97
CA THR A 29 7.06 23.88 -2.31
C THR A 29 7.28 22.72 -3.28
N SER A 30 6.75 22.76 -4.52
CA SER A 30 7.08 21.74 -5.53
C SER A 30 8.50 21.86 -6.08
N LEU A 31 9.25 22.91 -5.72
CA LEU A 31 10.68 23.02 -5.98
C LEU A 31 11.53 22.18 -5.00
N LEU A 32 10.92 21.65 -3.94
CA LEU A 32 11.59 20.77 -2.99
C LEU A 32 11.67 19.34 -3.56
N PRO A 33 12.62 18.51 -3.07
CA PRO A 33 12.78 17.13 -3.52
C PRO A 33 11.47 16.33 -3.51
N ALA A 34 11.34 15.41 -4.47
CA ALA A 34 10.07 14.70 -4.71
C ALA A 34 9.54 13.93 -3.50
N GLN A 35 10.45 13.50 -2.63
CA GLN A 35 10.17 12.88 -1.33
C GLN A 35 9.45 13.79 -0.33
N TYR A 36 8.99 14.99 -0.70
CA TYR A 36 8.19 15.86 0.18
C TYR A 36 6.86 16.29 -0.45
N TYR A 37 6.50 15.77 -1.63
CA TYR A 37 5.19 16.02 -2.22
C TYR A 37 4.33 14.75 -2.31
N PHE A 38 3.08 14.87 -1.89
CA PHE A 38 2.01 13.93 -2.22
C PHE A 38 1.76 13.96 -3.73
N SER A 39 1.96 12.82 -4.39
CA SER A 39 1.61 12.60 -5.78
C SER A 39 0.27 11.90 -5.88
N PHE A 40 -0.62 12.43 -6.72
CA PHE A 40 -1.86 11.74 -7.13
C PHE A 40 -1.68 11.02 -8.47
N SER A 41 -0.45 10.91 -8.98
CA SER A 41 -0.17 10.27 -10.26
C SER A 41 -0.70 8.85 -10.33
N LYS A 42 -0.67 8.09 -9.22
CA LYS A 42 -1.20 6.72 -9.12
C LYS A 42 -2.69 6.60 -9.36
N LEU A 43 -3.46 7.63 -8.99
CA LEU A 43 -4.90 7.66 -9.26
C LEU A 43 -5.15 7.70 -10.78
N VAL A 44 -4.24 8.31 -11.54
CA VAL A 44 -4.38 8.48 -13.00
C VAL A 44 -3.65 7.38 -13.78
N SER A 45 -2.52 6.85 -13.29
CA SER A 45 -1.69 5.87 -13.99
C SER A 45 -2.14 4.41 -13.83
N GLY A 46 -3.08 4.11 -12.92
CA GLY A 46 -3.61 2.76 -12.75
C GLY A 46 -2.64 1.77 -12.07
N ASP A 47 -1.61 2.29 -11.39
CA ASP A 47 -0.61 1.49 -10.67
C ASP A 47 -1.25 0.68 -9.54
N ARG A 48 -0.95 -0.63 -9.48
CA ARG A 48 -1.54 -1.61 -8.53
C ARG A 48 -1.03 -1.49 -7.08
N GLY A 49 -0.51 -0.33 -6.67
CA GLY A 49 0.00 -0.13 -5.32
C GLY A 49 -1.11 0.24 -4.33
N PRO A 50 -1.05 -0.20 -3.05
CA PRO A 50 -2.14 -0.08 -2.07
C PRO A 50 -2.42 1.35 -1.54
N PHE A 51 -2.05 2.41 -2.28
CA PHE A 51 -2.10 3.78 -1.76
C PHE A 51 -2.72 4.78 -2.75
N LEU A 52 -3.73 5.51 -2.27
CA LEU A 52 -4.33 6.68 -2.95
C LEU A 52 -3.37 7.87 -3.03
N VAL A 53 -2.41 7.95 -2.11
CA VAL A 53 -1.40 9.01 -2.02
C VAL A 53 -0.09 8.40 -1.54
N ASP A 54 0.92 8.29 -2.41
CA ASP A 54 2.20 7.76 -1.96
C ASP A 54 2.74 8.58 -0.81
N PRO A 55 3.00 7.95 0.36
CA PRO A 55 3.71 8.65 1.37
C PRO A 55 5.05 9.08 0.81
N PRO A 56 5.46 10.33 1.01
CA PRO A 56 6.81 10.74 0.73
C PRO A 56 7.74 9.76 1.46
N SER A 57 8.47 8.92 0.71
CA SER A 57 9.43 7.87 1.14
C SER A 57 9.02 6.40 1.14
N VAL A 58 7.73 6.03 1.04
CA VAL A 58 7.33 4.61 0.86
C VAL A 58 7.31 4.30 -0.64
N SER A 59 8.50 4.31 -1.25
CA SER A 59 8.67 3.87 -2.63
C SER A 59 8.88 2.36 -2.68
N GLY A 60 8.60 1.72 -3.82
CA GLY A 60 8.99 0.32 -4.03
C GLY A 60 10.50 0.12 -3.83
N ALA A 61 11.33 1.12 -4.17
CA ALA A 61 12.76 1.09 -3.88
C ALA A 61 13.06 1.05 -2.36
N LYS A 62 12.30 1.79 -1.53
CA LYS A 62 12.47 1.75 -0.08
C LYS A 62 11.99 0.43 0.52
N LEU A 63 10.86 -0.09 0.04
CA LEU A 63 10.38 -1.43 0.39
C LEU A 63 11.45 -2.48 0.05
N CYS A 64 12.05 -2.41 -1.13
CA CYS A 64 13.13 -3.30 -1.54
C CYS A 64 14.41 -3.14 -0.72
N GLU A 65 14.77 -1.91 -0.35
CA GLU A 65 15.87 -1.65 0.60
C GLU A 65 15.59 -2.29 1.96
N LEU A 66 14.37 -2.19 2.47
CA LEU A 66 13.96 -2.77 3.76
C LEU A 66 13.90 -4.29 3.71
N LEU A 67 13.38 -4.86 2.61
CA LEU A 67 13.42 -6.30 2.35
C LEU A 67 14.85 -6.82 2.35
N ARG A 68 15.75 -6.14 1.61
CA ARG A 68 17.18 -6.47 1.57
C ARG A 68 17.83 -6.33 2.94
N ARG A 69 17.54 -5.26 3.69
CA ARG A 69 18.11 -4.99 5.02
C ARG A 69 17.68 -6.05 6.04
N ASN A 70 16.42 -6.47 5.99
CA ASN A 70 15.84 -7.44 6.93
C ASN A 70 15.99 -8.90 6.47
N ARG A 71 16.64 -9.14 5.32
CA ARG A 71 16.82 -10.46 4.70
C ARG A 71 15.50 -11.18 4.39
N ILE A 72 14.54 -10.43 3.87
CA ILE A 72 13.21 -10.90 3.52
C ILE A 72 13.14 -10.97 1.99
N SER A 73 12.81 -12.14 1.42
CA SER A 73 12.55 -12.24 -0.01
C SER A 73 11.20 -11.59 -0.34
N SER A 74 11.05 -10.96 -1.51
CA SER A 74 9.75 -10.45 -1.96
C SER A 74 8.69 -11.56 -2.01
N GLU A 75 9.14 -12.78 -2.28
CA GLU A 75 8.31 -13.97 -2.30
C GLU A 75 7.81 -14.37 -0.88
N ASP A 76 8.44 -13.89 0.21
CA ASP A 76 8.04 -14.22 1.59
C ASP A 76 6.84 -13.40 2.07
N LEU A 77 6.52 -12.30 1.37
CA LEU A 77 5.42 -11.41 1.73
C LEU A 77 4.04 -11.87 1.21
N GLN A 78 3.96 -12.98 0.47
CA GLN A 78 2.74 -13.66 -0.05
C GLN A 78 1.70 -12.80 -0.82
N THR A 79 1.81 -11.48 -0.86
CA THR A 79 0.68 -10.60 -1.20
C THR A 79 0.86 -9.79 -2.49
N VAL A 80 2.08 -9.50 -2.94
CA VAL A 80 2.33 -8.85 -4.24
C VAL A 80 3.73 -9.23 -4.71
N GLU A 81 3.88 -9.55 -5.99
CA GLU A 81 5.18 -9.71 -6.63
C GLU A 81 5.89 -8.35 -6.68
N ILE A 82 6.70 -8.06 -5.65
CA ILE A 82 7.48 -6.83 -5.58
C ILE A 82 8.75 -7.06 -6.40
N ASP A 83 8.81 -6.47 -7.60
CA ASP A 83 10.01 -6.47 -8.43
C ASP A 83 11.03 -5.46 -7.87
N CYS A 84 11.99 -5.99 -7.12
CA CYS A 84 13.09 -5.20 -6.55
C CYS A 84 14.28 -5.00 -7.50
N ASN A 85 14.16 -5.46 -8.75
CA ASN A 85 15.25 -5.41 -9.71
C ASN A 85 15.19 -4.23 -10.67
N GLN A 86 14.09 -3.47 -10.67
CA GLN A 86 14.01 -2.29 -11.53
C GLN A 86 14.52 -1.04 -10.82
N ASN A 87 15.45 -0.37 -11.50
CA ASN A 87 15.39 1.08 -11.61
C ASN A 87 13.94 1.43 -11.97
N MET A 88 13.08 1.68 -10.98
CA MET A 88 11.83 2.41 -11.18
C MET A 88 12.19 3.86 -11.55
N LEU A 89 12.76 4.01 -12.75
CA LEU A 89 12.56 5.16 -13.58
C LEU A 89 11.07 5.13 -13.92
N ALA A 90 10.34 5.95 -13.16
CA ALA A 90 8.99 6.44 -13.41
C ALA A 90 8.36 6.03 -14.75
N GLY A 91 7.24 5.29 -14.68
CA GLY A 91 6.13 5.54 -15.60
C GLY A 91 5.86 4.54 -16.73
N GLN A 92 6.37 3.32 -16.69
CA GLN A 92 5.91 2.27 -17.61
C GLN A 92 5.37 1.06 -16.85
N SER A 93 4.20 1.27 -16.23
CA SER A 93 3.27 0.16 -16.04
C SER A 93 2.78 -0.21 -17.43
N GLU A 94 3.19 -1.37 -17.95
CA GLU A 94 2.56 -1.97 -19.12
C GLU A 94 1.06 -2.04 -18.83
N SER A 95 0.32 -1.22 -19.58
CA SER A 95 -1.13 -1.15 -19.60
C SER A 95 -1.69 -2.54 -19.90
N ALA A 96 -1.90 -3.33 -18.84
CA ALA A 96 -2.69 -4.55 -18.88
C ALA A 96 -4.10 -4.15 -19.34
N ALA A 97 -4.46 -4.55 -20.56
CA ALA A 97 -5.72 -4.25 -21.21
C ALA A 97 -6.90 -4.47 -20.24
N THR A 98 -7.62 -3.38 -19.94
CA THR A 98 -8.70 -3.28 -18.95
C THR A 98 -10.07 -3.67 -19.52
N GLY A 99 -10.11 -4.69 -20.38
CA GLY A 99 -11.37 -5.31 -20.84
C GLY A 99 -11.68 -6.59 -20.06
N PRO A 100 -12.96 -7.01 -19.96
CA PRO A 100 -13.29 -8.37 -19.52
C PRO A 100 -12.54 -9.35 -20.42
N ARG A 101 -11.64 -10.13 -19.81
CA ARG A 101 -10.68 -10.99 -20.52
C ARG A 101 -11.35 -12.22 -21.15
N PHE A 102 -12.56 -12.53 -20.70
CA PHE A 102 -13.46 -13.51 -21.27
C PHE A 102 -14.83 -12.87 -21.49
N SER A 103 -15.45 -13.14 -22.63
CA SER A 103 -16.83 -12.78 -22.93
C SER A 103 -17.81 -13.57 -22.06
N PRO A 104 -19.06 -13.09 -21.85
CA PRO A 104 -20.07 -13.83 -21.10
C PRO A 104 -20.29 -15.27 -21.61
N GLN A 105 -20.21 -15.46 -22.93
CA GLN A 105 -20.37 -16.77 -23.57
C GLN A 105 -19.19 -17.71 -23.25
N GLU A 106 -17.96 -17.18 -23.22
CA GLU A 106 -16.77 -17.94 -22.81
C GLU A 106 -16.83 -18.31 -21.33
N ILE A 107 -17.34 -17.40 -20.49
CA ILE A 107 -17.56 -17.64 -19.06
C ILE A 107 -18.57 -18.78 -18.85
N ASP A 108 -19.71 -18.76 -19.53
CA ASP A 108 -20.70 -19.84 -19.48
C ASP A 108 -20.12 -21.18 -19.95
N ALA A 109 -19.30 -21.17 -21.02
CA ALA A 109 -18.59 -22.35 -21.50
C ALA A 109 -17.58 -22.88 -20.46
N ILE A 110 -16.84 -21.99 -19.78
CA ILE A 110 -15.92 -22.36 -18.69
C ILE A 110 -16.68 -23.05 -17.55
N TYR A 111 -17.78 -22.46 -17.07
CA TYR A 111 -18.56 -23.09 -15.99
C TYR A 111 -19.10 -24.45 -16.40
N ASN A 112 -19.72 -24.54 -17.57
CA ASN A 112 -20.30 -25.80 -18.04
C ASN A 112 -19.24 -26.88 -18.22
N SER A 113 -18.06 -26.55 -18.74
CA SER A 113 -16.98 -27.51 -18.91
C SER A 113 -16.32 -27.90 -17.58
N VAL A 114 -15.98 -26.95 -16.72
CA VAL A 114 -15.18 -27.22 -15.52
C VAL A 114 -16.03 -27.74 -14.35
N LEU A 115 -17.23 -27.18 -14.11
CA LEU A 115 -18.07 -27.64 -12.99
C LEU A 115 -18.62 -29.05 -13.22
N VAL A 116 -19.05 -29.37 -14.45
CA VAL A 116 -19.54 -30.72 -14.80
C VAL A 116 -18.44 -31.77 -14.66
N ASN A 117 -17.20 -31.40 -14.97
CA ASN A 117 -16.04 -32.29 -14.87
C ASN A 117 -15.28 -32.15 -13.53
N SER A 118 -15.79 -31.39 -12.56
CA SER A 118 -15.09 -31.14 -11.29
C SER A 118 -14.82 -32.45 -10.53
N GLY A 119 -15.78 -33.37 -10.51
CA GLY A 119 -15.63 -34.68 -9.88
C GLY A 119 -14.59 -35.56 -10.59
N SER A 120 -14.54 -35.56 -11.92
CA SER A 120 -13.56 -36.35 -12.68
C SER A 120 -12.15 -35.78 -12.56
N LEU A 121 -12.00 -34.45 -12.54
CA LEU A 121 -10.72 -33.78 -12.26
C LEU A 121 -10.23 -34.08 -10.83
N GLN A 122 -11.14 -34.06 -9.85
CA GLN A 122 -10.84 -34.41 -8.46
C GLN A 122 -10.38 -35.87 -8.34
N GLU A 123 -11.13 -36.82 -8.92
CA GLU A 123 -10.78 -38.24 -8.91
C GLU A 123 -9.43 -38.47 -9.59
N ARG A 124 -9.20 -37.82 -10.73
CA ARG A 124 -7.93 -37.92 -11.45
C ARG A 124 -6.77 -37.37 -10.64
N SER A 125 -6.94 -36.20 -10.02
CA SER A 125 -5.94 -35.61 -9.13
C SER A 125 -5.62 -36.54 -7.96
N GLN A 126 -6.64 -37.16 -7.36
CA GLN A 126 -6.47 -38.11 -6.26
C GLN A 126 -5.75 -39.38 -6.70
N GLN A 127 -6.06 -39.92 -7.88
CA GLN A 127 -5.34 -41.06 -8.47
C GLN A 127 -3.86 -40.75 -8.72
N LEU A 128 -3.57 -39.54 -9.23
CA LEU A 128 -2.19 -39.06 -9.42
C LEU A 128 -1.48 -38.93 -8.07
N ALA A 129 -2.10 -38.26 -7.09
CA ALA A 129 -1.55 -38.07 -5.75
C ALA A 129 -1.23 -39.40 -5.05
N TYR A 130 -2.10 -40.40 -5.16
CA TYR A 130 -1.89 -41.72 -4.53
C TYR A 130 -0.67 -42.46 -5.09
N ARG A 131 -0.44 -42.33 -6.41
CA ARG A 131 0.69 -42.95 -7.12
C ARG A 131 1.96 -42.13 -7.04
N PHE A 132 1.84 -40.84 -6.75
CA PHE A 132 2.95 -39.92 -6.70
C PHE A 132 3.86 -40.21 -5.50
N ARG A 133 5.16 -40.18 -5.78
CA ARG A 133 6.23 -40.34 -4.78
C ARG A 133 7.24 -39.24 -5.02
N LEU A 134 7.62 -38.54 -3.96
CA LEU A 134 8.69 -37.57 -4.05
C LEU A 134 10.01 -38.31 -4.17
N THR A 135 10.80 -37.90 -5.15
CA THR A 135 12.18 -38.35 -5.27
C THR A 135 13.02 -37.48 -4.34
N PRO A 136 13.74 -38.06 -3.36
CA PRO A 136 14.59 -37.27 -2.49
C PRO A 136 15.63 -36.49 -3.28
N MET A 137 15.88 -35.24 -2.88
CA MET A 137 17.01 -34.47 -3.42
C MET A 137 18.32 -35.22 -3.17
N THR A 138 19.27 -35.10 -4.11
CA THR A 138 20.62 -35.62 -3.88
C THR A 138 21.32 -34.80 -2.79
N GLY A 139 22.36 -35.37 -2.19
CA GLY A 139 23.21 -34.62 -1.26
C GLY A 139 23.78 -33.35 -1.89
N GLU A 140 24.21 -33.43 -3.15
CA GLU A 140 24.75 -32.29 -3.91
C GLU A 140 23.72 -31.19 -4.14
N GLU A 141 22.48 -31.53 -4.53
CA GLU A 141 21.38 -30.57 -4.70
C GLU A 141 21.05 -29.84 -3.39
N LEU A 142 21.02 -30.60 -2.27
CA LEU A 142 20.76 -30.01 -0.96
C LEU A 142 21.91 -29.08 -0.53
N GLU A 143 23.16 -29.50 -0.70
CA GLU A 143 24.32 -28.64 -0.39
C GLU A 143 24.34 -27.37 -1.26
N GLU A 144 23.98 -27.45 -2.54
CA GLU A 144 23.86 -26.28 -3.41
C GLU A 144 22.80 -25.30 -2.87
N ILE A 145 21.66 -25.79 -2.39
CA ILE A 145 20.64 -24.94 -1.76
C ILE A 145 21.17 -24.32 -0.46
N LEU A 146 21.77 -25.12 0.44
CA LEU A 146 22.22 -24.66 1.75
C LEU A 146 23.37 -23.65 1.65
N THR A 147 24.28 -23.83 0.69
CA THR A 147 25.40 -22.91 0.46
C THR A 147 24.95 -21.59 -0.18
N ARG A 148 23.88 -21.61 -0.99
CA ARG A 148 23.32 -20.40 -1.61
C ARG A 148 22.31 -19.68 -0.73
N ALA A 149 21.65 -20.39 0.17
CA ALA A 149 20.61 -19.83 1.02
C ALA A 149 21.20 -18.90 2.10
N GLN A 150 20.47 -17.82 2.33
CA GLN A 150 20.95 -16.66 3.09
C GLN A 150 20.28 -16.52 4.47
N SER A 151 19.25 -17.34 4.69
CA SER A 151 18.50 -17.51 5.92
C SER A 151 17.91 -18.92 5.94
N VAL A 152 17.48 -19.35 7.12
CA VAL A 152 16.80 -20.66 7.30
C VAL A 152 15.51 -20.67 6.49
N ASP A 153 14.73 -19.58 6.52
CA ASP A 153 13.51 -19.43 5.74
C ASP A 153 13.77 -19.56 4.22
N ALA A 154 14.84 -18.93 3.71
CA ALA A 154 15.21 -19.03 2.30
C ALA A 154 15.61 -20.45 1.89
N ALA A 155 16.36 -21.17 2.74
CA ALA A 155 16.69 -22.57 2.48
C ALA A 155 15.45 -23.46 2.48
N VAL A 156 14.60 -23.34 3.51
CA VAL A 156 13.35 -24.11 3.63
C VAL A 156 12.44 -23.86 2.43
N LYS A 157 12.34 -22.61 1.99
CA LYS A 157 11.59 -22.26 0.79
C LYS A 157 12.18 -22.86 -0.47
N ALA A 158 13.50 -22.80 -0.69
CA ALA A 158 14.12 -23.40 -1.87
C ALA A 158 13.94 -24.93 -1.89
N ILE A 159 14.03 -25.57 -0.72
CA ILE A 159 13.74 -26.99 -0.53
C ILE A 159 12.27 -27.28 -0.90
N SER A 160 11.33 -26.51 -0.36
CA SER A 160 9.91 -26.65 -0.67
C SER A 160 9.62 -26.44 -2.16
N LEU A 161 10.17 -25.39 -2.77
CA LEU A 161 10.01 -25.09 -4.19
C LEU A 161 10.53 -26.24 -5.07
N ARG A 162 11.66 -26.84 -4.69
CA ARG A 162 12.22 -27.99 -5.42
C ARG A 162 11.30 -29.21 -5.37
N TYR A 163 10.64 -29.48 -4.25
CA TYR A 163 9.66 -30.56 -4.14
C TYR A 163 8.31 -30.22 -4.78
N SER A 164 7.86 -28.97 -4.65
CA SER A 164 6.69 -28.44 -5.34
C SER A 164 6.85 -28.50 -6.86
N TYR A 165 8.07 -28.33 -7.38
CA TYR A 165 8.36 -28.57 -8.80
C TYR A 165 8.12 -30.03 -9.18
N GLN A 166 8.45 -31.00 -8.32
CA GLN A 166 8.13 -32.40 -8.59
C GLN A 166 6.61 -32.63 -8.61
N VAL A 167 5.85 -31.99 -7.70
CA VAL A 167 4.37 -32.01 -7.74
C VAL A 167 3.86 -31.42 -9.05
N ASN A 168 4.45 -30.32 -9.50
CA ASN A 168 4.08 -29.73 -10.78
C ASN A 168 4.29 -30.72 -11.93
N GLN A 169 5.48 -31.34 -12.02
CA GLN A 169 5.79 -32.32 -13.06
C GLN A 169 4.92 -33.59 -12.99
N GLY A 170 4.70 -34.13 -11.79
CA GLY A 170 4.02 -35.41 -11.61
C GLY A 170 2.50 -35.31 -11.54
N ILE A 171 1.95 -34.13 -11.24
CA ILE A 171 0.52 -33.95 -10.95
C ILE A 171 -0.06 -32.79 -11.74
N GLU A 172 0.50 -31.58 -11.63
CA GLU A 172 -0.08 -30.42 -12.32
C GLU A 172 0.00 -30.54 -13.83
N GLN A 173 1.14 -30.94 -14.41
CA GLN A 173 1.25 -31.06 -15.87
C GLN A 173 0.30 -32.10 -16.47
N PRO A 174 0.20 -33.34 -15.93
CA PRO A 174 -0.80 -34.30 -16.40
C PRO A 174 -2.24 -33.81 -16.23
N LEU A 175 -2.54 -33.11 -15.13
CA LEU A 175 -3.87 -32.55 -14.89
C LEU A 175 -4.14 -31.37 -15.83
N ARG A 176 -3.13 -30.56 -16.14
CA ARG A 176 -3.20 -29.42 -17.04
C ARG A 176 -3.57 -29.83 -18.43
N GLN A 177 -2.98 -30.90 -18.95
CA GLN A 177 -3.38 -31.46 -20.25
C GLN A 177 -4.88 -31.79 -20.29
N ASN A 178 -5.44 -32.32 -19.21
CA ASN A 178 -6.89 -32.59 -19.13
C ASN A 178 -7.71 -31.29 -19.06
N VAL A 179 -7.29 -30.31 -18.26
CA VAL A 179 -7.99 -29.03 -18.15
C VAL A 179 -7.92 -28.25 -19.46
N GLU A 180 -6.78 -28.23 -20.14
CA GLU A 180 -6.59 -27.60 -21.45
C GLU A 180 -7.46 -28.25 -22.54
N GLN A 181 -7.69 -29.57 -22.46
CA GLN A 181 -8.64 -30.27 -23.31
C GLN A 181 -10.09 -29.83 -23.04
N LEU A 182 -10.47 -29.67 -21.76
CA LEU A 182 -11.79 -29.14 -21.39
C LEU A 182 -12.00 -27.69 -21.87
N LEU A 183 -10.91 -26.91 -21.91
CA LEU A 183 -10.90 -25.52 -22.35
C LEU A 183 -10.53 -25.36 -23.84
N ALA A 184 -10.46 -26.44 -24.61
CA ALA A 184 -9.98 -26.43 -26.00
C ALA A 184 -10.71 -25.43 -26.90
N ALA A 185 -11.99 -25.18 -26.61
CA ALA A 185 -12.85 -24.27 -27.37
C ALA A 185 -12.56 -22.77 -27.17
N LEU A 186 -11.70 -22.39 -26.21
CA LEU A 186 -11.36 -20.98 -25.94
C LEU A 186 -10.15 -20.50 -26.78
N PRO A 187 -10.14 -19.23 -27.24
CA PRO A 187 -9.05 -18.65 -28.02
C PRO A 187 -7.76 -18.46 -27.19
N GLU A 188 -6.60 -18.47 -27.88
CA GLU A 188 -5.29 -18.29 -27.24
C GLU A 188 -4.89 -16.81 -27.10
N PRO A 189 -4.42 -16.36 -25.92
CA PRO A 189 -3.87 -15.01 -25.74
C PRO A 189 -2.38 -14.93 -26.15
N ALA A 190 -1.94 -13.73 -26.51
CA ALA A 190 -0.52 -13.42 -26.72
C ALA A 190 0.21 -13.27 -25.37
N TYR A 191 1.34 -13.96 -25.20
CA TYR A 191 2.14 -13.95 -23.98
C TYR A 191 3.48 -13.25 -24.18
N THR A 192 3.88 -12.41 -23.23
CA THR A 192 5.24 -11.84 -23.13
C THR A 192 5.81 -12.18 -21.76
N GLY A 193 6.98 -12.84 -21.76
CA GLY A 193 7.66 -13.26 -20.53
C GLY A 193 8.61 -12.19 -20.00
N ALA A 194 8.59 -11.98 -18.69
CA ALA A 194 9.60 -11.22 -17.96
C ALA A 194 10.55 -12.17 -17.22
N THR A 195 11.84 -11.84 -17.22
CA THR A 195 12.89 -12.60 -16.55
C THR A 195 13.23 -11.93 -15.22
N ARG A 196 13.32 -12.71 -14.13
CA ARG A 196 13.67 -12.21 -12.79
C ARG A 196 15.17 -12.38 -12.51
N GLU A 197 15.77 -11.39 -11.82
CA GLU A 197 17.15 -11.44 -11.33
C GLU A 197 17.18 -11.63 -9.79
N ARG A 198 18.27 -12.19 -9.26
CA ARG A 198 18.38 -12.60 -7.83
C ARG A 198 19.27 -11.65 -7.03
N LEU A 199 18.83 -11.30 -5.82
CA LEU A 199 19.62 -10.61 -4.81
C LEU A 199 20.64 -11.54 -4.11
N SER A 200 21.80 -10.99 -3.74
CA SER A 200 22.86 -11.67 -2.97
C SER A 200 22.94 -11.14 -1.52
N LEU A 201 22.92 -12.05 -0.55
CA LEU A 201 23.11 -11.85 0.90
C LEU A 201 24.10 -12.94 1.40
N PRO A 202 24.65 -12.83 2.64
CA PRO A 202 25.61 -13.80 3.17
C PRO A 202 25.00 -15.20 3.40
N PRO A 203 25.82 -16.27 3.31
CA PRO A 203 25.36 -17.65 3.45
C PRO A 203 25.01 -18.03 4.90
N LEU A 204 24.22 -19.10 5.05
CA LEU A 204 23.89 -19.78 6.31
C LEU A 204 25.14 -20.22 7.09
N ASN A 205 25.07 -20.20 8.43
CA ASN A 205 26.16 -20.73 9.26
C ASN A 205 26.16 -22.27 9.31
N GLU A 206 27.30 -22.90 9.64
CA GLU A 206 27.45 -24.36 9.59
C GLU A 206 26.49 -25.13 10.52
N ASN A 207 26.15 -24.57 11.69
CA ASN A 207 25.22 -25.18 12.64
C ASN A 207 23.78 -25.19 12.10
N GLU A 208 23.33 -24.09 11.47
CA GLU A 208 22.04 -24.00 10.79
C GLU A 208 21.98 -24.98 9.61
N GLN A 209 23.05 -25.07 8.82
CA GLN A 209 23.12 -26.05 7.73
C GLN A 209 23.03 -27.49 8.25
N ALA A 210 23.75 -27.83 9.32
CA ALA A 210 23.69 -29.16 9.92
C ALA A 210 22.28 -29.53 10.42
N ARG A 211 21.59 -28.58 11.07
CA ARG A 211 20.20 -28.76 11.51
C ARG A 211 19.22 -28.87 10.35
N LEU A 212 19.42 -28.10 9.27
CA LEU A 212 18.61 -28.20 8.05
C LEU A 212 18.78 -29.54 7.33
N ARG A 213 19.99 -30.12 7.32
CA ARG A 213 20.21 -31.49 6.82
C ARG A 213 19.42 -32.52 7.64
N ALA A 214 19.47 -32.41 8.96
CA ALA A 214 18.71 -33.29 9.86
C ALA A 214 17.19 -33.14 9.65
N ALA A 215 16.70 -31.90 9.51
CA ALA A 215 15.30 -31.61 9.21
C ALA A 215 14.86 -32.19 7.86
N HIS A 216 15.69 -32.05 6.82
CA HIS A 216 15.41 -32.61 5.49
C HIS A 216 15.32 -34.14 5.51
N SER A 217 16.22 -34.83 6.23
CA SER A 217 16.15 -36.28 6.40
C SER A 217 14.83 -36.71 7.05
N ALA A 218 14.44 -36.05 8.15
CA ALA A 218 13.18 -36.33 8.84
C ALA A 218 11.95 -36.01 7.96
N PHE A 219 12.02 -34.96 7.15
CA PHE A 219 10.98 -34.62 6.17
C PHE A 219 10.80 -35.74 5.14
N ILE A 220 11.89 -36.28 4.57
CA ILE A 220 11.83 -37.34 3.56
C ILE A 220 11.17 -38.61 4.10
N GLU A 221 11.49 -38.99 5.33
CA GLU A 221 10.88 -40.15 5.99
C GLU A 221 9.37 -39.97 6.16
N ALA A 222 8.92 -38.76 6.48
CA ALA A 222 7.50 -38.48 6.76
C ALA A 222 6.67 -38.25 5.48
N ILE A 223 7.19 -37.55 4.48
CA ILE A 223 6.38 -36.93 3.43
C ILE A 223 5.67 -37.93 2.50
N ASN A 224 6.34 -39.05 2.16
CA ASN A 224 5.80 -40.02 1.21
C ASN A 224 4.53 -40.73 1.72
N THR A 225 4.34 -40.80 3.04
CA THR A 225 3.12 -41.35 3.64
C THR A 225 1.97 -40.33 3.65
N ARG A 226 2.29 -39.04 3.77
CA ARG A 226 1.32 -37.95 3.95
C ARG A 226 0.83 -37.37 2.63
N ILE A 227 1.70 -37.26 1.63
CA ILE A 227 1.35 -36.61 0.35
C ILE A 227 0.23 -37.35 -0.38
N GLY A 228 0.20 -38.69 -0.29
CA GLY A 228 -0.88 -39.51 -0.86
C GLY A 228 -2.21 -39.44 -0.10
N GLN A 229 -2.23 -38.83 1.08
CA GLN A 229 -3.44 -38.59 1.88
C GLN A 229 -4.03 -37.20 1.62
N ALA A 230 -3.32 -36.33 0.89
CA ALA A 230 -3.85 -35.02 0.51
C ALA A 230 -5.05 -35.21 -0.42
N SER A 231 -6.22 -34.79 0.03
CA SER A 231 -7.44 -34.87 -0.77
C SER A 231 -7.61 -33.57 -1.56
N PRO A 232 -7.58 -33.60 -2.90
CA PRO A 232 -7.86 -32.42 -3.70
C PRO A 232 -9.31 -31.98 -3.48
N PRO A 233 -9.59 -30.69 -3.23
CA PRO A 233 -10.94 -30.20 -3.11
C PRO A 233 -11.66 -30.24 -4.48
N PRO A 234 -13.00 -30.37 -4.51
CA PRO A 234 -13.75 -30.11 -5.72
C PRO A 234 -13.68 -28.62 -6.08
N VAL A 235 -13.76 -28.31 -7.37
CA VAL A 235 -13.87 -26.92 -7.85
C VAL A 235 -15.30 -26.44 -7.65
N ARG A 236 -15.49 -25.39 -6.84
CA ARG A 236 -16.79 -24.74 -6.65
C ARG A 236 -16.94 -23.58 -7.62
N LYS A 237 -18.18 -23.12 -7.80
CA LYS A 237 -18.46 -21.93 -8.61
C LYS A 237 -17.67 -20.71 -8.10
N SER A 238 -17.67 -20.47 -6.79
CA SER A 238 -16.92 -19.37 -6.17
C SER A 238 -15.42 -19.39 -6.48
N ASP A 239 -14.84 -20.60 -6.59
CA ASP A 239 -13.42 -20.75 -6.91
C ASP A 239 -13.19 -20.34 -8.37
N LEU A 240 -14.05 -20.79 -9.29
CA LEU A 240 -14.01 -20.41 -10.70
C LEU A 240 -14.25 -18.92 -10.94
N ASP A 241 -15.17 -18.30 -10.20
CA ASP A 241 -15.40 -16.85 -10.26
C ASP A 241 -14.07 -16.12 -10.05
N GLY A 242 -13.35 -16.48 -8.99
CA GLY A 242 -12.02 -15.94 -8.69
C GLY A 242 -10.95 -16.31 -9.73
N PHE A 243 -10.99 -17.52 -10.29
CA PHE A 243 -10.03 -17.91 -11.34
C PHE A 243 -10.23 -17.12 -12.62
N VAL A 244 -11.48 -16.92 -13.06
CA VAL A 244 -11.84 -16.19 -14.28
C VAL A 244 -11.50 -14.71 -14.14
N GLU A 245 -11.79 -14.10 -12.99
CA GLU A 245 -11.48 -12.70 -12.72
C GLU A 245 -9.97 -12.40 -12.79
N ASN A 246 -9.16 -13.34 -12.30
CA ASN A 246 -7.71 -13.16 -12.20
C ASN A 246 -6.92 -13.73 -13.38
N ALA A 247 -7.53 -14.55 -14.23
CA ALA A 247 -6.84 -15.19 -15.35
C ALA A 247 -6.54 -14.22 -16.49
N TRP A 248 -5.36 -14.31 -17.08
CA TRP A 248 -4.96 -13.53 -18.27
C TRP A 248 -5.43 -14.14 -19.59
N GLY A 249 -5.88 -15.39 -19.54
CA GLY A 249 -6.50 -16.11 -20.64
C GLY A 249 -6.50 -17.62 -20.34
N LYS A 250 -6.75 -18.42 -21.36
CA LYS A 250 -6.95 -19.88 -21.21
C LYS A 250 -5.83 -20.60 -20.47
N TYR A 251 -4.57 -20.32 -20.81
CA TYR A 251 -3.41 -20.98 -20.18
C TYR A 251 -3.30 -20.67 -18.68
N ASP A 252 -3.50 -19.41 -18.30
CA ASP A 252 -3.48 -18.99 -16.90
C ASP A 252 -4.69 -19.54 -16.12
N LEU A 253 -5.88 -19.55 -16.74
CA LEU A 253 -7.06 -20.20 -16.18
C LEU A 253 -6.82 -21.69 -15.92
N SER A 254 -6.23 -22.39 -16.90
CA SER A 254 -5.87 -23.80 -16.73
C SER A 254 -4.85 -23.98 -15.61
N ALA A 255 -3.84 -23.11 -15.53
CA ALA A 255 -2.85 -23.15 -14.46
C ALA A 255 -3.51 -22.99 -13.08
N LYS A 256 -4.40 -22.01 -12.90
CA LYS A 256 -5.14 -21.77 -11.64
C LYS A 256 -6.01 -22.96 -11.23
N ILE A 257 -6.76 -23.56 -12.16
CA ILE A 257 -7.58 -24.75 -11.88
C ILE A 257 -6.69 -25.93 -11.47
N THR A 258 -5.56 -26.13 -12.15
CA THR A 258 -4.64 -27.22 -11.81
C THR A 258 -3.96 -26.99 -10.47
N GLU A 259 -3.60 -25.74 -10.18
CA GLU A 259 -2.99 -25.34 -8.91
C GLU A 259 -3.96 -25.55 -7.75
N HIS A 260 -5.26 -25.26 -7.91
CA HIS A 260 -6.29 -25.53 -6.89
C HIS A 260 -6.30 -27.00 -6.45
N HIS A 261 -6.17 -27.93 -7.40
CA HIS A 261 -6.11 -29.36 -7.10
C HIS A 261 -4.76 -29.79 -6.53
N ALA A 262 -3.66 -29.14 -6.91
CA ALA A 262 -2.31 -29.47 -6.42
C ALA A 262 -1.97 -28.80 -5.07
N ALA A 263 -2.67 -27.72 -4.71
CA ALA A 263 -2.40 -26.91 -3.53
C ALA A 263 -2.39 -27.71 -2.22
N PRO A 264 -3.31 -28.67 -1.97
CA PRO A 264 -3.26 -29.47 -0.75
C PRO A 264 -1.97 -30.30 -0.61
N MET A 265 -1.40 -30.77 -1.74
CA MET A 265 -0.16 -31.53 -1.72
C MET A 265 1.05 -30.64 -1.44
N LYS A 266 1.08 -29.45 -2.05
CA LYS A 266 2.07 -28.41 -1.74
C LYS A 266 1.99 -28.01 -0.26
N ALA A 267 0.78 -27.81 0.28
CA ALA A 267 0.58 -27.51 1.70
C ALA A 267 1.05 -28.65 2.63
N VAL A 268 0.88 -29.91 2.23
CA VAL A 268 1.43 -31.07 2.98
C VAL A 268 2.97 -31.07 2.96
N ILE A 269 3.60 -30.71 1.83
CA ILE A 269 5.06 -30.52 1.74
C ILE A 269 5.49 -29.40 2.70
N ASP A 270 4.89 -28.22 2.59
CA ASP A 270 5.25 -27.05 3.39
C ASP A 270 5.09 -27.31 4.88
N SER A 271 3.95 -27.86 5.30
CA SER A 271 3.68 -28.16 6.72
C SER A 271 4.59 -29.27 7.26
N THR A 272 4.86 -30.33 6.49
CA THR A 272 5.74 -31.41 6.94
C THR A 272 7.18 -30.91 7.07
N LEU A 273 7.65 -30.10 6.12
CA LEU A 273 8.99 -29.53 6.14
C LEU A 273 9.13 -28.53 7.31
N THR A 274 8.17 -27.63 7.48
CA THR A 274 8.11 -26.68 8.60
C THR A 274 8.17 -27.40 9.95
N ASN A 275 7.38 -28.47 10.12
CA ASN A 275 7.40 -29.27 11.35
C ASN A 275 8.76 -29.95 11.58
N ALA A 276 9.39 -30.48 10.53
CA ALA A 276 10.71 -31.10 10.65
C ALA A 276 11.79 -30.09 11.01
N VAL A 277 11.72 -28.87 10.47
CA VAL A 277 12.62 -27.74 10.79
C VAL A 277 12.43 -27.30 12.25
N ALA A 278 11.17 -27.12 12.67
CA ALA A 278 10.84 -26.77 14.05
C ALA A 278 11.33 -27.82 15.06
N ALA A 279 11.25 -29.11 14.73
CA ALA A 279 11.76 -30.20 15.55
C ALA A 279 13.29 -30.15 15.75
N GLN A 280 14.04 -29.50 14.86
CA GLN A 280 15.48 -29.25 15.00
C GLN A 280 15.79 -27.95 15.77
N GLY A 281 14.78 -27.32 16.38
CA GLY A 281 14.92 -26.07 17.14
C GLY A 281 15.23 -24.86 16.26
N LEU A 282 14.93 -24.94 14.96
CA LEU A 282 14.99 -23.81 14.05
C LEU A 282 13.63 -23.12 14.02
N GLN A 283 13.60 -21.83 14.35
CA GLN A 283 12.37 -21.03 14.28
C GLN A 283 12.27 -20.41 12.89
N LEU A 284 11.23 -20.78 12.14
CA LEU A 284 10.82 -20.08 10.93
C LEU A 284 10.04 -18.84 11.37
N ARG A 285 10.34 -17.69 10.77
CA ARG A 285 9.57 -16.48 11.06
C ARG A 285 8.21 -16.62 10.39
N SER A 286 7.13 -16.33 11.12
CA SER A 286 5.82 -16.31 10.49
C SER A 286 5.76 -15.19 9.44
N SER A 287 4.96 -15.37 8.39
CA SER A 287 4.73 -14.30 7.41
C SER A 287 4.22 -13.03 8.10
N ASP A 288 3.39 -13.18 9.14
CA ASP A 288 2.88 -12.09 9.96
C ASP A 288 3.99 -11.32 10.70
N GLU A 289 4.97 -12.02 11.28
CA GLU A 289 6.12 -11.38 11.93
C GLU A 289 6.97 -10.60 10.92
N LEU A 290 7.19 -11.17 9.74
CA LEU A 290 7.94 -10.52 8.65
C LEU A 290 7.21 -9.27 8.15
N GLN A 291 5.91 -9.38 7.91
CA GLN A 291 5.06 -8.26 7.54
C GLN A 291 5.05 -7.18 8.64
N GLN A 292 4.98 -7.56 9.91
CA GLN A 292 4.99 -6.61 11.03
C GLN A 292 6.32 -5.87 11.15
N VAL A 293 7.46 -6.53 10.92
CA VAL A 293 8.78 -5.89 10.90
C VAL A 293 8.86 -4.88 9.74
N VAL A 294 8.50 -5.30 8.53
CA VAL A 294 8.48 -4.41 7.35
C VAL A 294 7.53 -3.23 7.57
N PHE A 295 6.34 -3.49 8.11
CA PHE A 295 5.35 -2.47 8.45
C PHE A 295 5.85 -1.48 9.50
N THR A 296 6.49 -1.97 10.56
CA THR A 296 7.00 -1.11 11.64
C THR A 296 8.11 -0.19 11.13
N GLU A 297 9.00 -0.71 10.28
CA GLU A 297 10.07 0.11 9.69
C GLU A 297 9.54 1.08 8.63
N LEU A 298 8.60 0.64 7.77
CA LEU A 298 7.94 1.50 6.79
C LEU A 298 7.13 2.61 7.45
N SER A 299 6.38 2.29 8.51
CA SER A 299 5.59 3.28 9.24
C SER A 299 6.49 4.27 9.99
N ALA A 300 7.61 3.84 10.55
CA ALA A 300 8.57 4.72 11.21
C ALA A 300 9.27 5.67 10.21
N ALA A 301 9.74 5.14 9.08
CA ALA A 301 10.37 5.94 8.01
C ALA A 301 9.34 6.89 7.36
N GLY A 302 8.18 6.34 6.99
CA GLY A 302 7.07 7.07 6.42
C GLY A 302 6.56 8.16 7.36
N LEU A 303 6.47 7.92 8.68
CA LEU A 303 6.06 8.93 9.66
C LEU A 303 7.01 10.13 9.64
N ARG A 304 8.32 9.90 9.61
CA ARG A 304 9.31 10.98 9.61
C ARG A 304 9.16 11.85 8.37
N ASP A 305 9.09 11.24 7.19
CA ASP A 305 9.06 11.96 5.92
C ASP A 305 7.69 12.60 5.66
N TYR A 306 6.62 11.93 6.08
CA TYR A 306 5.28 12.52 6.16
C TYR A 306 5.25 13.73 7.07
N ALA A 307 5.80 13.63 8.28
CA ALA A 307 5.85 14.75 9.22
C ALA A 307 6.64 15.92 8.62
N ALA A 308 7.77 15.65 7.97
CA ALA A 308 8.54 16.68 7.27
C ALA A 308 7.73 17.33 6.15
N SER A 309 7.09 16.54 5.27
CA SER A 309 6.25 17.04 4.19
C SER A 309 5.06 17.87 4.70
N ALA A 310 4.37 17.37 5.72
CA ALA A 310 3.25 18.05 6.36
C ALA A 310 3.72 19.38 6.98
N LEU A 311 4.83 19.39 7.71
CA LEU A 311 5.39 20.62 8.29
C LEU A 311 5.73 21.65 7.22
N ILE A 312 6.36 21.24 6.11
CA ILE A 312 6.71 22.13 5.00
C ILE A 312 5.46 22.75 4.37
N ARG A 313 4.43 21.94 4.09
CA ARG A 313 3.18 22.42 3.47
C ARG A 313 2.40 23.33 4.41
N LEU A 314 2.29 22.94 5.67
CA LEU A 314 1.57 23.69 6.69
C LEU A 314 2.33 24.96 7.10
N ALA A 315 3.66 25.00 6.96
CA ALA A 315 4.45 26.20 7.22
C ALA A 315 4.04 27.36 6.31
N ALA A 316 3.76 27.11 5.02
CA ALA A 316 3.25 28.12 4.11
C ALA A 316 1.90 28.69 4.57
N VAL A 317 0.98 27.81 4.97
CA VAL A 317 -0.35 28.17 5.47
C VAL A 317 -0.26 28.91 6.80
N LEU A 318 0.63 28.47 7.69
CA LEU A 318 0.90 29.09 8.98
C LEU A 318 1.48 30.48 8.80
N LEU A 319 2.49 30.64 7.93
CA LEU A 319 3.13 31.91 7.63
C LEU A 319 2.13 32.91 7.03
N PHE A 320 1.30 32.47 6.08
CA PHE A 320 0.19 33.27 5.56
C PHE A 320 -0.71 33.74 6.70
N GLY A 321 -1.13 32.82 7.59
CA GLY A 321 -1.92 33.14 8.76
C GLY A 321 -1.26 34.20 9.64
N ILE A 322 0.03 34.04 9.97
CA ILE A 322 0.79 34.99 10.79
C ILE A 322 0.81 36.38 10.16
N VAL A 323 1.19 36.48 8.88
CA VAL A 323 1.28 37.76 8.16
C VAL A 323 -0.09 38.45 8.09
N ALA A 324 -1.14 37.70 7.74
CA ALA A 324 -2.48 38.24 7.68
C ALA A 324 -3.01 38.63 9.09
N GLY A 325 -2.69 37.86 10.12
CA GLY A 325 -3.02 38.18 11.51
C GLY A 325 -2.34 39.45 12.02
N ILE A 326 -1.08 39.70 11.61
CA ILE A 326 -0.38 40.96 11.90
C ILE A 326 -1.08 42.12 11.19
N ALA A 327 -1.35 41.99 9.89
CA ALA A 327 -1.92 43.05 9.06
C ALA A 327 -3.36 43.42 9.45
N PHE A 328 -4.24 42.43 9.62
CA PHE A 328 -5.68 42.63 9.77
C PHE A 328 -6.20 42.42 11.20
N GLY A 329 -5.44 41.75 12.05
CA GLY A 329 -5.83 41.50 13.45
C GLY A 329 -6.94 40.45 13.60
N ARG A 330 -7.67 40.51 14.74
CA ARG A 330 -8.64 39.47 15.14
C ARG A 330 -9.90 39.42 14.29
N HIS A 331 -10.32 40.54 13.73
CA HIS A 331 -11.60 40.65 13.01
C HIS A 331 -11.65 39.77 11.76
N GLU A 332 -10.49 39.45 11.18
CA GLU A 332 -10.40 38.69 9.94
C GLU A 332 -10.01 37.22 10.11
N PHE A 333 -10.03 36.67 11.33
CA PHE A 333 -9.65 35.26 11.55
C PHE A 333 -10.46 34.29 10.69
N VAL A 334 -11.77 34.52 10.56
CA VAL A 334 -12.63 33.67 9.73
C VAL A 334 -12.24 33.80 8.25
N SER A 335 -12.06 35.02 7.75
CA SER A 335 -11.66 35.28 6.37
C SER A 335 -10.31 34.62 6.03
N ILE A 336 -9.33 34.70 6.94
CA ILE A 336 -8.00 34.06 6.80
C ILE A 336 -8.12 32.53 6.77
N SER A 337 -8.93 31.95 7.65
CA SER A 337 -9.15 30.50 7.67
C SER A 337 -9.89 30.01 6.43
N VAL A 338 -10.91 30.75 5.97
CA VAL A 338 -11.65 30.44 4.75
C VAL A 338 -10.77 30.59 3.51
N ALA A 339 -9.88 31.59 3.45
CA ALA A 339 -8.88 31.70 2.39
C ALA A 339 -8.04 30.42 2.26
N ALA A 340 -7.51 29.91 3.38
CA ALA A 340 -6.70 28.70 3.38
C ALA A 340 -7.51 27.44 3.04
N ALA A 341 -8.73 27.30 3.57
CA ALA A 341 -9.63 26.21 3.22
C ALA A 341 -9.97 26.21 1.71
N LEU A 342 -10.27 27.39 1.17
CA LEU A 342 -10.56 27.58 -0.25
C LEU A 342 -9.34 27.23 -1.11
N ALA A 343 -8.12 27.60 -0.69
CA ALA A 343 -6.90 27.18 -1.38
C ALA A 343 -6.75 25.66 -1.42
N ALA A 344 -6.96 24.96 -0.31
CA ALA A 344 -6.92 23.49 -0.26
C ALA A 344 -7.97 22.87 -1.19
N PHE A 345 -9.19 23.40 -1.18
CA PHE A 345 -10.26 22.98 -2.09
C PHE A 345 -9.88 23.23 -3.55
N LEU A 346 -9.40 24.42 -3.92
CA LEU A 346 -9.02 24.75 -5.30
C LEU A 346 -7.80 23.97 -5.81
N LEU A 347 -6.95 23.46 -4.92
CA LEU A 347 -5.86 22.56 -5.31
C LEU A 347 -6.33 21.13 -5.63
N SER A 348 -7.56 20.78 -5.26
CA SER A 348 -8.03 19.39 -5.26
C SER A 348 -9.37 19.14 -5.96
N TRP A 349 -10.16 20.20 -6.14
CA TRP A 349 -11.49 20.14 -6.74
C TRP A 349 -11.55 19.48 -8.12
N PRO A 350 -10.55 19.55 -9.04
CA PRO A 350 -10.70 18.92 -10.35
C PRO A 350 -10.75 17.41 -10.20
N LEU A 351 -9.98 16.85 -9.25
CA LEU A 351 -9.94 15.42 -9.00
C LEU A 351 -11.19 14.94 -8.26
N MET A 352 -11.78 15.77 -7.39
CA MET A 352 -13.07 15.46 -6.75
C MET A 352 -14.24 15.46 -7.75
N LEU A 353 -14.28 16.45 -8.64
CA LEU A 353 -15.38 16.63 -9.60
C LEU A 353 -15.27 15.69 -10.80
N MET A 354 -14.05 15.44 -11.26
CA MET A 354 -13.79 14.60 -12.43
C MET A 354 -13.26 13.22 -12.04
N TRP A 355 -13.59 12.74 -10.83
CA TRP A 355 -13.11 11.45 -10.31
C TRP A 355 -13.28 10.32 -11.33
N GLU A 356 -14.50 10.14 -11.84
CA GLU A 356 -14.84 9.08 -12.79
C GLU A 356 -14.11 9.19 -14.14
N ASN A 357 -13.60 10.38 -14.49
CA ASN A 357 -12.92 10.63 -15.76
C ASN A 357 -11.39 10.63 -15.63
N LEU A 358 -10.86 10.99 -14.46
CA LEU A 358 -9.42 11.15 -14.22
C LEU A 358 -8.81 10.00 -13.41
N VAL A 359 -9.63 9.30 -12.62
CA VAL A 359 -9.17 8.23 -11.74
C VAL A 359 -9.45 6.87 -12.36
N ASP A 360 -8.49 5.95 -12.31
CA ASP A 360 -8.66 4.59 -12.79
C ASP A 360 -9.89 3.93 -12.12
N PRO A 361 -10.78 3.29 -12.89
CA PRO A 361 -12.02 2.70 -12.37
C PRO A 361 -11.84 1.75 -11.18
N ARG A 362 -10.68 1.12 -11.02
CA ARG A 362 -10.37 0.23 -9.87
C ARG A 362 -10.40 0.95 -8.52
N TRP A 363 -10.19 2.26 -8.52
CA TRP A 363 -10.23 3.07 -7.30
C TRP A 363 -11.62 3.63 -6.98
N ASN A 364 -12.65 3.33 -7.79
CA ASN A 364 -13.98 3.91 -7.60
C ASN A 364 -14.58 3.62 -6.21
N ASP A 365 -14.36 2.42 -5.68
CA ASP A 365 -14.83 2.05 -4.34
C ASP A 365 -14.14 2.84 -3.22
N GLN A 366 -12.97 3.42 -3.50
CA GLN A 366 -12.21 4.24 -2.57
C GLN A 366 -12.59 5.73 -2.61
N ARG A 367 -13.50 6.13 -3.51
CA ARG A 367 -13.97 7.53 -3.61
C ARG A 367 -14.50 8.09 -2.28
N PRO A 368 -15.29 7.37 -1.46
CA PRO A 368 -15.74 7.89 -0.17
C PRO A 368 -14.59 8.14 0.79
N LEU A 369 -13.61 7.21 0.86
CA LEU A 369 -12.42 7.36 1.69
C LEU A 369 -11.59 8.57 1.26
N PHE A 370 -11.42 8.76 -0.05
CA PHE A 370 -10.77 9.93 -0.63
C PHE A 370 -11.48 11.24 -0.25
N LEU A 371 -12.81 11.30 -0.36
CA LEU A 371 -13.57 12.51 -0.01
C LEU A 371 -13.46 12.85 1.48
N VAL A 372 -13.50 11.85 2.35
CA VAL A 372 -13.28 12.03 3.80
C VAL A 372 -11.87 12.57 4.03
N PHE A 373 -10.86 11.93 3.43
CA PHE A 373 -9.47 12.37 3.51
C PHE A 373 -9.30 13.83 3.12
N TYR A 374 -9.88 14.24 1.98
CA TYR A 374 -9.83 15.62 1.52
C TYR A 374 -10.58 16.60 2.43
N GLY A 375 -11.71 16.18 3.01
CA GLY A 375 -12.40 16.96 4.02
C GLY A 375 -11.49 17.28 5.21
N VAL A 376 -10.79 16.28 5.75
CA VAL A 376 -9.83 16.47 6.85
C VAL A 376 -8.66 17.36 6.40
N TYR A 377 -8.18 17.22 5.17
CA TYR A 377 -7.11 18.06 4.62
C TYR A 377 -7.49 19.55 4.53
N ILE A 378 -8.70 19.85 4.04
CA ILE A 378 -9.24 21.23 3.98
C ILE A 378 -9.35 21.82 5.39
N LEU A 379 -9.83 21.03 6.36
CA LEU A 379 -9.89 21.44 7.76
C LEU A 379 -8.50 21.72 8.33
N SER A 380 -7.49 20.91 7.99
CA SER A 380 -6.11 21.16 8.45
C SER A 380 -5.62 22.55 8.05
N PHE A 381 -5.85 22.94 6.79
CA PHE A 381 -5.48 24.27 6.29
C PHE A 381 -6.25 25.38 7.01
N TYR A 382 -7.55 25.21 7.19
CA TYR A 382 -8.41 26.16 7.90
C TYR A 382 -7.86 26.46 9.30
N PHE A 383 -7.61 25.43 10.10
CA PHE A 383 -7.18 25.57 11.49
C PHE A 383 -5.71 26.00 11.61
N THR A 384 -4.85 25.57 10.69
CA THR A 384 -3.44 26.00 10.66
C THR A 384 -3.32 27.49 10.35
N ALA A 385 -4.06 27.98 9.35
CA ALA A 385 -4.10 29.42 9.04
C ALA A 385 -4.69 30.22 10.20
N ARG A 386 -5.74 29.69 10.86
CA ARG A 386 -6.33 30.31 12.05
C ARG A 386 -5.32 30.43 13.19
N PHE A 387 -4.58 29.36 13.45
CA PHE A 387 -3.54 29.34 14.47
C PHE A 387 -2.43 30.36 14.16
N GLY A 388 -1.99 30.43 12.89
CA GLY A 388 -1.09 31.47 12.43
C GLY A 388 -1.63 32.88 12.66
N ALA A 389 -2.91 33.12 12.35
CA ALA A 389 -3.56 34.42 12.56
C ALA A 389 -3.61 34.83 14.03
N VAL A 390 -3.84 33.87 14.94
CA VAL A 390 -3.77 34.08 16.39
C VAL A 390 -2.36 34.51 16.81
N ILE A 391 -1.31 33.82 16.34
CA ILE A 391 0.09 34.20 16.60
C ILE A 391 0.37 35.61 16.08
N GLY A 392 0.00 35.90 14.83
CA GLY A 392 0.21 37.20 14.21
C GLY A 392 -0.47 38.35 14.97
N ALA A 393 -1.71 38.13 15.42
CA ALA A 393 -2.44 39.12 16.23
C ALA A 393 -1.80 39.34 17.61
N LEU A 394 -1.22 38.31 18.23
CA LEU A 394 -0.46 38.45 19.47
C LEU A 394 0.84 39.25 19.26
N ILE A 395 1.58 38.98 18.17
CA ILE A 395 2.79 39.74 17.80
C ILE A 395 2.45 41.22 17.61
N ARG A 396 1.41 41.53 16.82
CA ARG A 396 0.94 42.91 16.58
C ARG A 396 0.71 43.67 17.89
N ARG A 397 0.12 43.01 18.90
CA ARG A 397 -0.11 43.62 20.22
C ARG A 397 1.17 43.86 20.99
N GLY A 398 2.11 42.92 20.96
CA GLY A 398 3.42 43.10 21.60
C GLY A 398 4.16 44.31 21.03
N VAL A 399 4.09 44.51 19.71
CA VAL A 399 4.70 45.66 19.01
C VAL A 399 3.97 46.97 19.34
N MET A 400 2.63 46.99 19.29
CA MET A 400 1.84 48.18 19.63
C MET A 400 2.02 48.61 21.10
N ARG A 401 2.05 47.66 22.05
CA ARG A 401 2.28 47.96 23.48
C ARG A 401 3.64 48.59 23.77
N ARG A 402 4.67 48.31 22.95
CA ARG A 402 6.00 48.94 23.09
C ARG A 402 6.05 50.36 22.52
N SER A 403 5.12 50.71 21.63
CA SER A 403 5.12 51.97 20.89
C SER A 403 4.09 52.99 21.40
N GLU A 404 3.25 52.63 22.36
CA GLU A 404 2.39 53.57 23.10
C GLU A 404 3.07 54.05 24.40
N PRO A 405 3.76 55.20 24.40
CA PRO A 405 4.21 55.83 25.63
C PRO A 405 3.01 56.44 26.37
N LEU A 406 2.67 55.90 27.55
CA LEU A 406 2.11 56.56 28.75
C LEU A 406 0.89 57.51 28.64
N LEU A 407 0.34 57.74 27.45
CA LEU A 407 -0.73 58.70 27.22
C LEU A 407 -2.03 57.95 26.99
N THR A 408 -2.89 58.08 27.99
CA THR A 408 -4.35 57.97 27.98
C THR A 408 -4.99 56.72 28.60
N THR A 409 -5.57 57.01 29.76
CA THR A 409 -6.66 56.39 30.51
C THR A 409 -7.96 56.21 29.71
N ALA A 410 -7.90 55.80 28.44
CA ALA A 410 -9.08 55.37 27.67
C ALA A 410 -9.35 53.87 27.89
N GLY A 411 -9.64 53.53 29.16
CA GLY A 411 -10.00 52.17 29.57
C GLY A 411 -11.38 51.76 29.04
N ASN A 412 -11.46 50.50 28.59
CA ASN A 412 -12.64 49.62 28.50
C ASN A 412 -13.00 49.11 27.09
N SER A 413 -12.69 49.80 25.99
CA SER A 413 -13.01 49.28 24.64
C SER A 413 -11.93 48.36 24.05
N ALA A 414 -10.67 48.48 24.47
CA ALA A 414 -9.56 47.64 23.99
C ALA A 414 -9.58 46.21 24.56
N ALA A 415 -10.20 45.99 25.73
CA ALA A 415 -10.23 44.68 26.40
C ALA A 415 -11.16 43.67 25.68
N ALA A 416 -12.28 44.13 25.11
CA ALA A 416 -13.27 43.26 24.46
C ALA A 416 -12.73 42.53 23.22
N ASN A 417 -11.72 43.11 22.55
CA ASN A 417 -11.13 42.51 21.36
C ASN A 417 -9.87 41.68 21.66
N ALA A 418 -9.51 41.47 22.93
CA ALA A 418 -8.32 40.73 23.31
C ALA A 418 -8.41 39.23 22.91
N VAL A 419 -7.61 38.76 21.93
CA VAL A 419 -7.16 37.38 21.78
C VAL A 419 -6.60 36.93 23.11
N THR A 420 -7.18 35.86 23.65
CA THR A 420 -6.83 35.30 24.96
C THR A 420 -5.84 34.15 24.79
N PHE A 421 -5.11 33.79 25.85
CA PHE A 421 -4.29 32.58 25.87
C PHE A 421 -5.14 31.32 25.63
N ARG A 422 -6.40 31.33 26.08
CA ARG A 422 -7.38 30.28 25.78
C ARG A 422 -7.61 30.11 24.28
N ASP A 423 -7.75 31.20 23.53
CA ASP A 423 -7.88 31.13 22.05
C ASP A 423 -6.65 30.46 21.43
N PHE A 424 -5.45 30.77 21.91
CA PHE A 424 -4.22 30.13 21.44
C PHE A 424 -4.23 28.61 21.68
N ILE A 425 -4.51 28.16 22.91
CA ILE A 425 -4.53 26.73 23.26
C ILE A 425 -5.59 25.95 22.46
N ILE A 426 -6.79 26.51 22.28
CA ILE A 426 -7.86 25.85 21.51
C ILE A 426 -7.44 25.68 20.04
N ASN A 427 -6.88 26.73 19.42
CA ASN A 427 -6.49 26.65 18.01
C ASN A 427 -5.26 25.75 17.81
N LEU A 428 -4.31 25.75 18.75
CA LEU A 428 -3.19 24.80 18.75
C LEU A 428 -3.69 23.36 18.85
N GLY A 429 -4.54 23.07 19.84
CA GLY A 429 -5.11 21.74 20.05
C GLY A 429 -5.90 21.24 18.84
N ALA A 430 -6.77 22.08 18.27
CA ALA A 430 -7.52 21.74 17.06
C ALA A 430 -6.61 21.48 15.85
N SER A 431 -5.59 22.33 15.64
CA SER A 431 -4.62 22.18 14.55
C SER A 431 -3.81 20.88 14.70
N VAL A 432 -3.34 20.57 15.90
CA VAL A 432 -2.60 19.32 16.17
C VAL A 432 -3.49 18.11 15.97
N PHE A 433 -4.69 18.11 16.56
CA PHE A 433 -5.65 17.00 16.45
C PHE A 433 -6.01 16.68 15.00
N ILE A 434 -6.34 17.70 14.20
CA ILE A 434 -6.72 17.50 12.80
C ILE A 434 -5.53 16.97 11.99
N ASN A 435 -4.32 17.46 12.22
CA ASN A 435 -3.15 16.94 11.51
C ASN A 435 -2.80 15.50 11.89
N ILE A 436 -3.04 15.10 13.13
CA ILE A 436 -2.97 13.69 13.54
C ILE A 436 -4.03 12.87 12.82
N ALA A 437 -5.26 13.40 12.67
CA ALA A 437 -6.31 12.72 11.90
C ALA A 437 -5.93 12.56 10.42
N VAL A 438 -5.37 13.61 9.77
CA VAL A 438 -4.85 13.52 8.39
C VAL A 438 -3.79 12.42 8.31
N TYR A 439 -2.86 12.35 9.27
CA TYR A 439 -1.84 11.29 9.32
C TYR A 439 -2.45 9.90 9.46
N ALA A 440 -3.37 9.71 10.41
CA ALA A 440 -4.02 8.41 10.62
C ALA A 440 -4.78 7.95 9.37
N THR A 441 -5.51 8.85 8.71
CA THR A 441 -6.25 8.54 7.48
C THR A 441 -5.32 8.26 6.31
N ASN A 442 -4.19 8.97 6.20
CA ASN A 442 -3.23 8.77 5.11
C ASN A 442 -2.40 7.51 5.28
N MET A 443 -1.90 7.24 6.47
CA MET A 443 -0.87 6.24 6.70
C MET A 443 -1.45 4.99 7.33
N VAL A 444 -2.08 5.15 8.49
CA VAL A 444 -2.46 4.00 9.32
C VAL A 444 -3.53 3.17 8.63
N ILE A 445 -4.61 3.80 8.15
CA ILE A 445 -5.73 3.07 7.54
C ILE A 445 -5.30 2.28 6.29
N PRO A 446 -4.60 2.88 5.29
CA PRO A 446 -4.20 2.13 4.10
C PRO A 446 -3.13 1.09 4.39
N LEU A 447 -2.16 1.38 5.26
CA LEU A 447 -1.16 0.41 5.68
C LEU A 447 -1.83 -0.78 6.39
N THR A 448 -2.81 -0.56 7.28
CA THR A 448 -3.54 -1.67 7.91
C THR A 448 -4.34 -2.49 6.91
N ALA A 449 -4.98 -1.83 5.94
CA ALA A 449 -5.75 -2.51 4.89
C ALA A 449 -4.87 -3.28 3.90
N ALA A 450 -3.59 -2.95 3.77
CA ALA A 450 -2.64 -3.69 2.93
C ALA A 450 -2.03 -4.92 3.63
N VAL A 451 -2.11 -4.97 4.96
CA VAL A 451 -1.59 -6.08 5.77
C VAL A 451 -2.68 -7.11 6.07
N THR A 452 -3.95 -6.69 6.15
CA THR A 452 -5.12 -7.57 6.28
C THR A 452 -5.58 -8.07 4.92
#